data_AF-A0A0C3E256-F1
#
_entry.id   AF-A0A0C3E256-F1
#
_cell.length_a   1.000
_cell.length_b   1.000
_cell.length_c   1.000
_cell.angle_alpha   90.00
_cell.angle_beta   90.00
_cell.angle_gamma   90.00
#
_symmetry.space_group_name_H-M   'P 1'
#
loop_
_entity.id
_entity.type
_entity.pdbx_description
1 polymer ?
#
loop_
_entity_poly.entity_id
_entity_poly.type
_entity_poly.pdbx_seq_one_letter_code
_entity_poly.pdbx_strand_id
1 'polypeptide(L)'
;MSLQTNSTVVALSASKALRVVDVPGHPRIRDQFRDHLGVAKAIVFVVDASTISRNGHAVAEHLHQILHAITSLPPSHPTPPLLILAHKTDLLNKSASTGLVGDIAISRVRTILERELEKRRASQAGGVGIESLGGEGEIAEMYGLDCSGPADGTFKFSEWEGGDIDFAATWVKVGETIEEESEGEEGLAGLKNWLDELSK
;
A
#
# COMPACT_ATOMS: atom_id res chain seq x y z
N MET A 1 8.25 18.20 12.68
CA MET A 1 7.64 16.94 12.21
C MET A 1 6.78 16.40 13.33
N SER A 2 5.47 16.26 13.12
CA SER A 2 4.59 15.66 14.12
C SER A 2 5.01 14.21 14.32
N LEU A 3 5.27 13.84 15.57
CA LEU A 3 5.58 12.47 16.00
C LEU A 3 4.33 11.73 16.49
N GLN A 4 3.15 12.35 16.33
CA GLN A 4 1.88 11.81 16.82
C GLN A 4 1.04 11.29 15.66
N THR A 5 0.55 10.07 15.80
CA THR A 5 -0.49 9.45 14.97
C THR A 5 -1.72 10.36 14.98
N ASN A 6 -2.13 10.84 13.81
CA ASN A 6 -3.32 11.66 13.71
C ASN A 6 -4.52 10.75 13.45
N SER A 7 -5.68 11.03 14.05
CA SER A 7 -6.89 10.26 13.74
C SER A 7 -8.08 11.17 13.53
N THR A 8 -8.81 10.93 12.45
CA THR A 8 -10.02 11.65 12.11
C THR A 8 -11.15 10.67 11.82
N VAL A 9 -12.39 11.11 11.99
CA VAL A 9 -13.59 10.32 11.66
C VAL A 9 -14.14 10.86 10.35
N VAL A 10 -14.19 10.01 9.33
CA VAL A 10 -14.74 10.33 8.02
C VAL A 10 -16.14 9.70 7.93
N ALA A 11 -17.14 10.55 7.67
CA ALA A 11 -18.49 10.10 7.36
C ALA A 11 -18.55 9.62 5.90
N LEU A 12 -19.02 8.40 5.69
CA LEU A 12 -19.24 7.83 4.36
C LEU A 12 -20.72 7.95 3.95
N SER A 13 -20.99 7.76 2.65
CA SER A 13 -22.31 7.96 2.04
C SER A 13 -23.43 7.11 2.66
N ALA A 14 -23.08 5.99 3.29
CA ALA A 14 -24.02 5.02 3.88
C ALA A 14 -24.31 5.21 5.39
N SER A 15 -24.16 6.42 5.97
CA SER A 15 -24.31 6.69 7.41
C SER A 15 -23.35 5.92 8.35
N LYS A 16 -22.32 5.29 7.78
CA LYS A 16 -21.23 4.65 8.50
C LYS A 16 -20.06 5.63 8.63
N ALA A 17 -19.42 5.63 9.79
CA ALA A 17 -18.24 6.44 10.06
C ALA A 17 -17.01 5.54 10.15
N LEU A 18 -15.94 5.90 9.47
CA LEU A 18 -14.64 5.23 9.58
C LEU A 18 -13.66 6.12 10.32
N ARG A 19 -12.92 5.53 11.26
CA ARG A 19 -11.77 6.18 11.88
C ARG A 19 -10.56 5.98 10.98
N VAL A 20 -10.08 7.07 10.38
CA VAL A 20 -8.83 7.10 9.62
C VAL A 20 -7.71 7.41 10.59
N VAL A 21 -6.66 6.60 10.57
CA VAL A 21 -5.47 6.75 11.39
C VAL A 21 -4.28 6.97 10.48
N ASP A 22 -3.69 8.16 10.54
CA ASP A 22 -2.48 8.51 9.79
C ASP A 22 -1.25 8.11 10.60
N VAL A 23 -0.50 7.12 10.08
CA VAL A 23 0.70 6.60 10.72
C VAL A 23 1.93 7.30 10.14
N PRO A 24 2.82 7.86 10.98
CA PRO A 24 3.99 8.56 10.49
C PRO A 24 4.94 7.65 9.69
N GLY A 25 5.31 8.05 8.47
CA GLY A 25 6.19 7.27 7.58
C GLY A 25 7.67 7.24 7.96
N HIS A 26 8.09 7.82 9.09
CA HIS A 26 9.50 7.84 9.48
C HIS A 26 9.94 6.44 9.96
N PRO A 27 11.08 5.89 9.49
CA PRO A 27 11.46 4.49 9.76
C PRO A 27 11.51 4.07 11.22
N ARG A 28 11.71 5.01 12.15
CA ARG A 28 11.71 4.77 13.61
C ARG A 28 10.33 4.57 14.24
N ILE A 29 9.27 5.02 13.59
CA ILE A 29 7.91 5.09 14.14
C ILE A 29 6.87 4.47 13.21
N ARG A 30 7.29 4.04 12.01
CA ARG A 30 6.40 3.35 11.06
C ARG A 30 5.78 2.09 11.67
N ASP A 31 6.48 1.37 12.57
CA ASP A 31 5.94 0.18 13.23
C ASP A 31 4.68 0.42 14.09
N GLN A 32 4.32 1.67 14.41
CA GLN A 32 3.11 1.99 15.17
C GLN A 32 1.81 1.55 14.45
N PHE A 33 1.84 1.26 13.15
CA PHE A 33 0.67 0.70 12.46
C PHE A 33 0.26 -0.67 13.04
N ARG A 34 1.20 -1.43 13.60
CA ARG A 34 0.96 -2.77 14.15
C ARG A 34 -0.03 -2.76 15.31
N ASP A 35 -0.02 -1.69 16.12
CA ASP A 35 -0.96 -1.50 17.23
C ASP A 35 -2.41 -1.34 16.76
N HIS A 36 -2.60 -0.93 15.51
CA HIS A 36 -3.91 -0.73 14.90
C HIS A 36 -4.34 -1.90 14.01
N LEU A 37 -3.40 -2.76 13.59
CA LEU A 37 -3.65 -3.83 12.63
C LEU A 37 -4.73 -4.80 13.10
N GLY A 38 -4.75 -5.14 14.40
CA GLY A 38 -5.74 -6.05 14.98
C GLY A 38 -7.19 -5.54 14.94
N VAL A 39 -7.40 -4.23 14.80
CA VAL A 39 -8.74 -3.62 14.71
C VAL A 39 -8.98 -2.92 13.37
N ALA A 40 -8.01 -3.00 12.46
CA ALA A 40 -8.10 -2.36 11.15
C ALA A 40 -9.10 -3.11 10.27
N LYS A 41 -10.06 -2.36 9.71
CA LYS A 41 -10.96 -2.91 8.69
C LYS A 41 -10.32 -2.98 7.32
N ALA A 42 -9.32 -2.14 7.07
CA ALA A 42 -8.62 -2.01 5.81
C ALA A 42 -7.32 -1.23 6.02
N ILE A 43 -6.36 -1.36 5.10
CA ILE A 43 -5.08 -0.68 5.13
C ILE A 43 -4.92 0.09 3.82
N VAL A 44 -4.48 1.36 3.90
CA VAL A 44 -4.18 2.17 2.71
C VAL A 44 -2.69 2.50 2.73
N PHE A 45 -1.96 1.96 1.74
CA PHE A 45 -0.55 2.23 1.54
C PHE A 45 -0.37 3.32 0.48
N VAL A 46 -0.05 4.54 0.92
CA VAL A 46 0.08 5.71 0.05
C VAL A 46 1.48 5.76 -0.58
N VAL A 47 1.51 5.79 -1.91
CA VAL A 47 2.75 5.81 -2.71
C VAL A 47 2.81 7.08 -3.54
N ASP A 48 3.90 7.83 -3.46
CA ASP A 48 4.13 8.96 -4.35
C ASP A 48 4.48 8.47 -5.77
N ALA A 49 3.50 8.54 -6.67
CA ALA A 49 3.64 8.05 -8.04
C ALA A 49 4.63 8.89 -8.87
N SER A 50 4.93 10.12 -8.47
CA SER A 50 5.88 10.99 -9.17
C SER A 50 7.34 10.60 -8.89
N THR A 51 7.63 10.07 -7.69
CA THR A 51 8.99 9.74 -7.24
C THR A 51 9.28 8.24 -7.15
N ILE A 52 8.28 7.38 -7.41
CA ILE A 52 8.41 5.92 -7.29
C ILE A 52 9.58 5.30 -8.09
N SER A 53 9.96 5.87 -9.24
CA SER A 53 11.10 5.36 -10.01
C SER A 53 12.46 5.56 -9.32
N ARG A 54 12.58 6.53 -8.41
CA ARG A 54 13.80 6.78 -7.63
C ARG A 54 13.76 6.08 -6.28
N ASN A 55 12.57 6.01 -5.69
CA ASN A 55 12.36 5.53 -4.32
C ASN A 55 11.85 4.08 -4.25
N GLY A 56 11.68 3.41 -5.39
CA GLY A 56 11.03 2.10 -5.49
C GLY A 56 11.55 1.05 -4.53
N HIS A 57 12.88 0.98 -4.33
CA HIS A 57 13.49 0.06 -3.39
C HIS A 57 13.03 0.28 -1.94
N ALA A 58 13.10 1.52 -1.44
CA ALA A 58 12.71 1.85 -0.08
C ALA A 58 11.19 1.72 0.14
N VAL A 59 10.39 2.07 -0.87
CA VAL A 59 8.93 1.88 -0.83
C VAL A 59 8.57 0.40 -0.78
N ALA A 60 9.23 -0.43 -1.60
CA ALA A 60 9.01 -1.88 -1.61
C ALA A 60 9.45 -2.55 -0.30
N GLU A 61 10.53 -2.09 0.34
CA GLU A 61 10.92 -2.56 1.67
C GLU A 61 9.82 -2.30 2.71
N HIS A 62 9.27 -1.09 2.71
CA HIS A 62 8.19 -0.73 3.63
C HIS A 62 6.91 -1.54 3.33
N LEU A 63 6.57 -1.70 2.06
CA LEU A 63 5.44 -2.52 1.66
C LEU A 63 5.61 -3.98 2.11
N HIS A 64 6.80 -4.56 1.95
CA HIS A 64 7.09 -5.91 2.41
C HIS A 64 6.84 -6.07 3.91
N GLN A 65 7.23 -5.09 4.74
CA GLN A 65 6.95 -5.11 6.19
C GLN A 65 5.46 -5.12 6.50
N ILE A 66 4.65 -4.42 5.70
CA ILE A 66 3.19 -4.39 5.82
C ILE A 66 2.60 -5.74 5.38
N LEU A 67 3.02 -6.28 4.24
CA LEU A 67 2.56 -7.60 3.76
C LEU A 67 2.87 -8.69 4.79
N HIS A 68 4.08 -8.70 5.34
CA HIS A 68 4.48 -9.61 6.41
C HIS A 68 3.63 -9.43 7.66
N ALA A 69 3.32 -8.19 8.06
CA ALA A 69 2.48 -7.94 9.22
C ALA A 69 1.04 -8.44 9.01
N ILE A 70 0.51 -8.32 7.79
CA ILE A 70 -0.82 -8.84 7.42
C ILE A 70 -0.82 -10.37 7.48
N THR A 71 0.17 -11.04 6.88
CA THR A 71 0.23 -12.53 6.88
C THR A 71 0.57 -13.11 8.25
N SER A 72 1.16 -12.32 9.15
CA SER A 72 1.43 -12.71 10.54
C SER A 72 0.22 -12.57 11.47
N LEU A 73 -0.92 -12.07 10.98
CA LEU A 73 -2.12 -11.98 11.79
C LEU A 73 -2.63 -13.37 12.17
N PRO A 74 -3.18 -13.56 13.40
CA PRO A 74 -3.78 -14.83 13.79
C PRO A 74 -4.92 -15.21 12.84
N PRO A 75 -5.13 -16.50 12.52
CA PRO A 75 -6.21 -16.94 11.63
C PRO A 75 -7.62 -16.64 12.19
N SER A 76 -7.72 -16.28 13.47
CA SER A 76 -8.96 -15.81 14.10
C SER A 76 -9.32 -14.36 13.76
N HIS A 77 -8.41 -13.59 13.15
CA HIS A 77 -8.67 -12.24 12.67
C HIS A 77 -8.92 -12.24 11.17
N PRO A 78 -9.96 -11.54 10.69
CA PRO A 78 -10.14 -11.33 9.27
C PRO A 78 -8.96 -10.53 8.72
N THR A 79 -8.39 -11.01 7.62
CA THR A 79 -7.32 -10.30 6.91
C THR A 79 -7.86 -8.99 6.34
N PRO A 80 -7.29 -7.83 6.72
CA PRO A 80 -7.75 -6.55 6.19
C PRO A 80 -7.32 -6.40 4.72
N PRO A 81 -8.21 -5.96 3.82
CA PRO A 81 -7.84 -5.63 2.45
C PRO A 81 -6.86 -4.46 2.42
N LEU A 82 -5.93 -4.49 1.46
CA LEU A 82 -4.86 -3.51 1.28
C LEU A 82 -5.06 -2.71 -0.01
N LEU A 83 -5.22 -1.40 0.10
CA LEU A 83 -5.22 -0.49 -1.04
C LEU A 83 -3.84 0.12 -1.24
N ILE A 84 -3.22 -0.10 -2.40
CA ILE A 84 -2.05 0.66 -2.82
C ILE A 84 -2.52 1.94 -3.54
N LEU A 85 -2.38 3.07 -2.87
CA LEU A 85 -2.85 4.37 -3.35
C LEU A 85 -1.71 5.11 -4.07
N ALA A 86 -1.74 5.12 -5.40
CA ALA A 86 -0.86 5.94 -6.22
C ALA A 86 -1.27 7.42 -6.10
N HIS A 87 -0.53 8.18 -5.30
CA HIS A 87 -0.82 9.58 -4.99
C HIS A 87 0.07 10.56 -5.79
N LYS A 88 -0.34 11.83 -5.82
CA LYS A 88 0.28 12.93 -6.58
C LYS A 88 0.29 12.67 -8.08
N THR A 89 -0.79 12.11 -8.62
CA THR A 89 -0.88 11.79 -10.04
C THR A 89 -0.87 13.03 -10.93
N ASP A 90 -1.26 14.19 -10.39
CA ASP A 90 -1.17 15.51 -11.01
C ASP A 90 0.27 15.93 -11.40
N LEU A 91 1.27 15.35 -10.73
CA LEU A 91 2.69 15.57 -11.04
C LEU A 91 3.22 14.62 -12.13
N LEU A 92 2.46 13.61 -12.54
CA LEU A 92 2.78 12.80 -13.72
C LEU A 92 2.39 13.56 -14.98
N ASN A 93 3.25 13.43 -16.00
CA ASN A 93 3.25 14.24 -17.23
C ASN A 93 1.85 14.59 -17.78
N LYS A 94 1.57 15.90 -17.88
CA LYS A 94 0.25 16.54 -18.10
C LYS A 94 -0.34 16.38 -19.52
N SER A 95 0.18 15.48 -20.34
CA SER A 95 -0.25 15.35 -21.75
C SER A 95 -1.46 14.43 -21.96
N ALA A 96 -1.95 13.76 -20.91
CA ALA A 96 -3.06 12.82 -20.96
C ALA A 96 -4.26 13.29 -20.12
N SER A 97 -5.46 12.81 -20.43
CA SER A 97 -6.67 13.07 -19.63
C SER A 97 -6.54 12.48 -18.22
N THR A 98 -7.20 13.10 -17.23
CA THR A 98 -7.07 12.77 -15.78
C THR A 98 -7.25 11.28 -15.48
N GLY A 99 -8.26 10.63 -16.07
CA GLY A 99 -8.47 9.18 -15.93
C GLY A 99 -7.31 8.34 -16.48
N LEU A 100 -6.79 8.72 -17.65
CA LEU A 100 -5.65 8.03 -18.27
C LEU A 100 -4.35 8.22 -17.48
N VAL A 101 -4.17 9.38 -16.84
CA VAL A 101 -3.03 9.64 -15.94
C VAL A 101 -3.09 8.75 -14.69
N GLY A 102 -4.29 8.53 -14.14
CA GLY A 102 -4.51 7.61 -13.02
C GLY A 102 -4.09 6.18 -13.34
N ASP A 103 -4.56 5.64 -14.46
CA ASP A 103 -4.21 4.28 -14.90
C ASP A 103 -2.71 4.12 -15.17
N ILE A 104 -2.09 5.13 -15.80
CA ILE A 104 -0.63 5.16 -16.02
C ILE A 104 0.12 5.15 -14.68
N ALA A 105 -0.33 5.94 -13.70
CA ALA A 105 0.28 5.99 -12.38
C ALA A 105 0.16 4.65 -11.64
N ILE A 106 -1.02 4.03 -11.66
CA ILE A 106 -1.27 2.71 -11.06
C ILE A 106 -0.38 1.66 -11.72
N SER A 107 -0.36 1.59 -13.05
CA SER A 107 0.47 0.63 -13.80
C SER A 107 1.95 0.80 -13.50
N ARG A 108 2.43 2.05 -13.41
CA ARG A 108 3.82 2.36 -13.08
C ARG A 108 4.19 1.94 -11.65
N VAL A 109 3.35 2.28 -10.67
CA VAL A 109 3.55 1.91 -9.26
C VAL A 109 3.55 0.38 -9.12
N ARG A 110 2.54 -0.29 -9.69
CA ARG A 110 2.43 -1.75 -9.70
C ARG A 110 3.69 -2.40 -10.27
N THR A 111 4.08 -2.04 -11.49
CA THR A 111 5.21 -2.65 -12.19
C THR A 111 6.53 -2.49 -11.43
N ILE A 112 6.77 -1.32 -10.84
CA ILE A 112 7.99 -1.06 -10.07
C ILE A 112 7.98 -1.88 -8.78
N LEU A 113 6.88 -1.86 -8.04
CA LEU A 113 6.80 -2.58 -6.77
C LEU A 113 6.88 -4.10 -6.96
N GLU A 114 6.18 -4.67 -7.95
CA GLU A 114 6.29 -6.10 -8.28
C GLU A 114 7.74 -6.49 -8.57
N ARG A 115 8.44 -5.70 -9.38
CA ARG A 115 9.85 -5.96 -9.72
C ARG A 115 10.76 -5.86 -8.50
N GLU A 116 10.59 -4.85 -7.65
CA GLU A 116 11.43 -4.68 -6.46
C GLU A 116 11.13 -5.75 -5.39
N LEU A 117 9.87 -6.17 -5.22
CA LEU A 117 9.50 -7.28 -4.34
C LEU A 117 10.02 -8.61 -4.87
N GLU A 118 9.97 -8.85 -6.19
CA GLU A 118 10.57 -10.03 -6.80
C GLU A 118 12.08 -10.11 -6.54
N LYS A 119 12.80 -8.99 -6.72
CA LYS A 119 14.24 -8.95 -6.40
C LYS A 119 14.51 -9.33 -4.94
N ARG A 120 13.64 -8.91 -4.02
CA ARG A 120 13.77 -9.26 -2.59
C ARG A 120 13.49 -10.75 -2.37
N ARG A 121 12.43 -11.29 -2.98
CA ARG A 121 12.11 -12.73 -2.95
C ARG A 121 13.27 -13.57 -3.48
N ALA A 122 13.82 -13.21 -4.63
CA ALA A 122 14.95 -13.90 -5.27
C ALA A 122 16.27 -13.75 -4.49
N SER A 123 16.55 -12.58 -3.91
CA SER A 123 17.76 -12.37 -3.11
C SER A 123 17.77 -13.22 -1.84
N GLN A 124 16.60 -13.44 -1.24
CA GLN A 124 16.43 -14.29 -0.07
C GLN A 124 16.46 -15.79 -0.45
N ALA A 125 15.83 -16.17 -1.56
CA ALA A 125 15.90 -17.55 -2.07
C ALA A 125 17.31 -17.96 -2.54
N GLY A 126 18.10 -17.03 -3.08
CA GLY A 126 19.48 -17.26 -3.50
C GLY A 126 20.51 -17.31 -2.37
N GLY A 127 20.14 -16.89 -1.15
CA GLY A 127 20.99 -16.93 0.04
C GLY A 127 21.05 -18.29 0.74
N VAL A 128 20.13 -19.20 0.41
CA VAL A 128 19.95 -20.51 1.09
C VAL A 128 21.03 -21.56 0.70
N GLY A 129 22.07 -21.15 -0.02
CA GLY A 129 23.13 -22.04 -0.54
C GLY A 129 24.39 -22.17 0.32
N ILE A 130 24.56 -21.39 1.39
CA ILE A 130 25.72 -21.43 2.30
C ILE A 130 25.20 -21.56 3.73
N GLU A 131 25.13 -22.81 4.20
CA GLU A 131 25.41 -23.24 5.57
C GLU A 131 25.22 -22.19 6.69
N SER A 132 24.07 -22.23 7.36
CA SER A 132 23.96 -21.75 8.74
C SER A 132 23.18 -22.75 9.59
N LEU A 133 23.96 -23.50 10.38
CA LEU A 133 23.49 -24.37 11.44
C LEU A 133 22.97 -23.50 12.59
N GLY A 134 21.67 -23.61 12.90
CA GLY A 134 21.13 -23.25 14.21
C GLY A 134 20.84 -21.77 14.41
N GLY A 135 19.62 -21.36 14.05
CA GLY A 135 19.02 -20.13 14.54
C GLY A 135 17.57 -20.04 14.09
N GLU A 136 16.63 -20.08 15.02
CA GLU A 136 15.18 -19.91 14.80
C GLU A 136 14.80 -18.49 14.30
N GLY A 137 15.73 -17.76 13.66
CA GLY A 137 15.61 -16.35 13.30
C GLY A 137 15.62 -16.02 11.80
N GLU A 138 16.00 -16.95 10.91
CA GLU A 138 16.18 -16.64 9.47
C GLU A 138 14.98 -17.06 8.60
N ILE A 139 14.09 -17.92 9.11
CA ILE A 139 12.84 -18.30 8.41
C ILE A 139 11.85 -17.13 8.41
N ALA A 140 11.98 -16.20 9.36
CA ALA A 140 11.09 -15.04 9.54
C ALA A 140 11.13 -14.04 8.36
N GLU A 141 12.18 -14.02 7.53
CA GLU A 141 12.33 -13.04 6.45
C GLU A 141 11.63 -13.42 5.14
N MET A 142 11.12 -14.66 5.00
CA MET A 142 10.38 -15.13 3.83
C MET A 142 8.86 -14.87 3.93
N TYR A 143 8.34 -14.68 5.15
CA TYR A 143 6.91 -14.59 5.37
C TYR A 143 6.32 -13.30 4.78
N GLY A 144 5.28 -13.43 3.96
CA GLY A 144 4.52 -12.30 3.42
C GLY A 144 4.76 -11.98 1.95
N LEU A 145 5.61 -12.74 1.25
CA LEU A 145 5.77 -12.67 -0.22
C LEU A 145 5.37 -13.97 -0.92
N ASP A 146 4.63 -14.84 -0.24
CA ASP A 146 4.12 -16.08 -0.78
C ASP A 146 3.14 -15.81 -1.92
N CYS A 147 3.41 -16.41 -3.07
CA CYS A 147 2.57 -16.33 -4.27
C CYS A 147 2.13 -17.73 -4.68
N SER A 148 0.86 -17.85 -5.08
CA SER A 148 0.28 -19.11 -5.58
C SER A 148 0.74 -19.46 -7.00
N GLY A 149 1.56 -18.61 -7.62
CA GLY A 149 2.13 -18.79 -8.94
C GLY A 149 3.20 -19.89 -9.00
N PRO A 150 3.73 -20.20 -10.19
CA PRO A 150 4.85 -21.15 -10.33
C PRO A 150 6.02 -20.73 -9.42
N ALA A 151 6.75 -21.68 -8.83
CA ALA A 151 7.86 -21.38 -7.92
C ALA A 151 8.97 -20.50 -8.55
N ASP A 152 9.12 -20.56 -9.87
CA ASP A 152 10.03 -19.76 -10.71
C ASP A 152 9.32 -18.56 -11.40
N GLY A 153 8.08 -18.29 -11.00
CA GLY A 153 7.28 -17.16 -11.48
C GLY A 153 7.75 -15.84 -10.86
N THR A 154 7.51 -14.74 -11.56
CA THR A 154 7.75 -13.39 -11.04
C THR A 154 6.65 -13.02 -10.05
N PHE A 155 6.99 -12.43 -8.91
CA PHE A 155 6.01 -11.90 -7.96
C PHE A 155 4.98 -11.00 -8.65
N LYS A 156 3.69 -11.32 -8.46
CA LYS A 156 2.53 -10.54 -8.90
C LYS A 156 1.57 -10.32 -7.76
N PHE A 157 1.06 -9.10 -7.62
CA PHE A 157 0.07 -8.79 -6.58
C PHE A 157 -1.22 -9.61 -6.72
N SER A 158 -1.60 -9.96 -7.96
CA SER A 158 -2.77 -10.81 -8.22
C SER A 158 -2.61 -12.26 -7.78
N GLU A 159 -1.38 -12.70 -7.50
CA GLU A 159 -1.05 -14.07 -7.11
C GLU A 159 -0.64 -14.14 -5.63
N TRP A 160 -0.68 -13.01 -4.91
CA TRP A 160 -0.29 -12.97 -3.50
C TRP A 160 -1.31 -13.68 -2.63
N GLU A 161 -0.85 -14.60 -1.78
CA GLU A 161 -1.73 -15.45 -0.95
C GLU A 161 -2.15 -14.76 0.37
N GLY A 162 -1.58 -13.59 0.67
CA GLY A 162 -1.78 -12.94 1.96
C GLY A 162 -3.05 -12.10 2.10
N GLY A 163 -3.88 -11.98 1.06
CA GLY A 163 -5.15 -11.25 1.10
C GLY A 163 -5.44 -10.44 -0.18
N ASP A 164 -6.50 -9.63 -0.12
CA ASP A 164 -6.92 -8.80 -1.24
C ASP A 164 -6.07 -7.52 -1.34
N ILE A 165 -5.56 -7.24 -2.54
CA ILE A 165 -4.83 -6.00 -2.86
C ILE A 165 -5.51 -5.26 -4.02
N ASP A 166 -5.94 -4.04 -3.74
CA ASP A 166 -6.50 -3.12 -4.72
C ASP A 166 -5.54 -1.97 -5.04
N PHE A 167 -5.81 -1.28 -6.14
CA PHE A 167 -5.09 -0.09 -6.55
C PHE A 167 -6.04 1.05 -6.86
N ALA A 168 -5.68 2.25 -6.43
CA ALA A 168 -6.37 3.48 -6.83
C ALA A 168 -5.37 4.61 -7.07
N ALA A 169 -5.78 5.58 -7.88
CA ALA A 169 -5.03 6.79 -8.16
C ALA A 169 -5.70 7.99 -7.49
N THR A 170 -4.91 8.88 -6.90
CA THR A 170 -5.41 10.13 -6.32
C THR A 170 -4.44 11.29 -6.49
N TRP A 171 -4.99 12.50 -6.39
CA TRP A 171 -4.22 13.74 -6.31
C TRP A 171 -4.94 14.76 -5.43
N VAL A 172 -4.18 15.70 -4.88
CA VAL A 172 -4.70 16.82 -4.08
C VAL A 172 -3.99 18.10 -4.51
N LYS A 173 -4.75 19.14 -4.83
CA LYS A 173 -4.22 20.49 -5.02
C LYS A 173 -3.96 21.12 -3.66
N VAL A 174 -2.70 21.29 -3.29
CA VAL A 174 -2.30 21.93 -2.03
C VAL A 174 -2.09 23.43 -2.29
N GLY A 175 -2.89 24.29 -1.66
CA GLY A 175 -2.67 25.74 -1.66
C GLY A 175 -3.66 26.60 -2.45
N GLU A 176 -4.66 26.01 -3.12
CA GLU A 176 -5.84 26.75 -3.60
C GLU A 176 -6.91 26.71 -2.51
N THR A 177 -7.44 27.88 -2.12
CA THR A 177 -8.63 27.98 -1.27
C THR A 177 -9.73 27.16 -1.93
N ILE A 178 -10.28 26.18 -1.22
CA ILE A 178 -11.42 25.40 -1.71
C ILE A 178 -12.60 26.38 -1.76
N GLU A 179 -12.83 27.01 -2.91
CA GLU A 179 -14.14 27.59 -3.21
C GLU A 179 -15.10 26.41 -3.35
N GLU A 180 -16.13 26.37 -2.49
CA GLU A 180 -17.00 25.22 -2.24
C GLU A 180 -17.87 24.76 -3.45
N GLU A 181 -17.63 25.24 -4.67
CA GLU A 181 -18.51 24.99 -5.82
C GLU A 181 -17.78 24.73 -7.16
N SER A 182 -16.69 23.94 -7.15
CA SER A 182 -16.24 23.33 -8.41
C SER A 182 -16.64 21.86 -8.43
N GLU A 183 -17.71 21.54 -9.18
CA GLU A 183 -18.06 20.20 -9.67
C GLU A 183 -17.00 19.66 -10.67
N GLY A 184 -15.72 19.88 -10.38
CA GLY A 184 -14.58 19.49 -11.22
C GLY A 184 -13.85 18.31 -10.60
N GLU A 185 -13.88 17.16 -11.29
CA GLU A 185 -13.11 15.92 -11.06
C GLU A 185 -12.50 15.78 -9.65
N GLU A 186 -13.21 15.11 -8.74
CA GLU A 186 -12.67 14.83 -7.41
C GLU A 186 -11.40 13.99 -7.49
N GLY A 187 -10.23 14.58 -7.22
CA GLY A 187 -8.95 13.88 -7.19
C GLY A 187 -8.86 12.77 -6.14
N LEU A 188 -9.85 12.65 -5.26
CA LEU A 188 -9.99 11.61 -4.24
C LEU A 188 -11.06 10.57 -4.55
N ALA A 189 -11.75 10.66 -5.69
CA ALA A 189 -12.89 9.79 -6.02
C ALA A 189 -12.55 8.30 -5.91
N GLY A 190 -11.39 7.87 -6.40
CA GLY A 190 -10.95 6.48 -6.33
C GLY A 190 -10.83 5.96 -4.89
N LEU A 191 -10.31 6.79 -3.98
CA LEU A 191 -10.22 6.43 -2.56
C LEU A 191 -11.61 6.41 -1.90
N LYS A 192 -12.46 7.41 -2.18
CA LYS A 192 -13.82 7.48 -1.60
C LYS A 192 -14.66 6.29 -2.04
N ASN A 193 -14.64 5.94 -3.32
CA ASN A 193 -15.38 4.80 -3.86
C ASN A 193 -14.95 3.49 -3.21
N TRP A 194 -13.64 3.26 -3.05
CA TRP A 194 -13.12 2.06 -2.40
C TRP A 194 -13.53 2.00 -0.91
N LEU A 195 -13.46 3.13 -0.20
CA LEU A 195 -13.93 3.20 1.20
C LEU A 195 -15.43 2.95 1.33
N ASP A 196 -16.24 3.44 0.38
CA ASP A 196 -17.68 3.20 0.34
C ASP A 196 -17.99 1.72 0.07
N GLU A 197 -17.24 1.05 -0.80
CA GLU A 197 -17.36 -0.40 -1.04
C GLU A 197 -17.03 -1.24 0.18
N LEU A 198 -15.97 -0.89 0.90
CA LEU A 198 -15.64 -1.52 2.20
C LEU A 198 -16.71 -1.31 3.27
N SER A 199 -17.50 -0.24 3.12
CA SER A 199 -18.54 0.10 4.07
C SER A 199 -19.86 -0.63 3.81
N LYS A 200 -20.05 -1.30 2.67
CA LYS A 200 -21.29 -2.04 2.37
C LYS A 200 -21.42 -3.23 3.31
#